data_AF-A0ABD0N1U5-F1
#
_entry.id   AF-A0ABD0N1U5-F1
#
_cell.length_a   1.000
_cell.length_b   1.000
_cell.length_c   1.000
_cell.angle_alpha   90.00
_cell.angle_beta   90.00
_cell.angle_gamma   90.00
#
_symmetry.space_group_name_H-M   'P 1'
#
loop_
_entity.id
_entity.type
_entity.pdbx_description
1 polymer ?
#
loop_
_entity_poly.entity_id
_entity_poly.type
_entity_poly.pdbx_seq_one_letter_code
_entity_poly.pdbx_strand_id
1 'polypeptide(L)' 'DKHAVLDITPNAVDRLNYAQWYPIVVFLNPDSKQGVKNMRTRLCPESRKSARKLYERALKLRKNNHHLFT' A
#
# COMPACT_ATOMS: atom_id res chain seq x y z
N ASP A 1 -21.74 -11.52 2.84
CA ASP A 1 -20.43 -12.22 2.75
C ASP A 1 -19.56 -11.65 1.65
N LYS A 2 -18.93 -10.50 1.91
CA LYS A 2 -17.95 -9.88 1.00
C LYS A 2 -16.83 -9.28 1.83
N HIS A 3 -15.62 -9.22 1.27
CA HIS A 3 -14.51 -8.53 1.91
C HIS A 3 -14.58 -7.02 1.65
N ALA A 4 -14.43 -6.22 2.71
CA ALA A 4 -14.28 -4.77 2.57
C ALA A 4 -12.85 -4.43 2.11
N VAL A 5 -12.73 -3.55 1.12
CA VAL A 5 -11.44 -3.02 0.66
C VAL A 5 -11.25 -1.64 1.28
N LEU A 6 -10.16 -1.46 2.04
CA LEU A 6 -9.94 -0.27 2.87
C LEU A 6 -8.77 0.57 2.36
N ASP A 7 -9.01 1.84 2.03
CA ASP A 7 -7.95 2.84 1.77
C ASP A 7 -7.71 3.65 3.05
N ILE A 8 -6.83 3.12 3.92
CA ILE A 8 -6.61 3.63 5.28
C ILE A 8 -5.11 3.75 5.61
N THR A 9 -4.81 4.44 6.72
CA THR A 9 -3.44 4.61 7.22
C THR A 9 -2.98 3.42 8.08
N PRO A 10 -1.67 3.23 8.30
CA PRO A 10 -1.16 2.16 9.19
C PRO A 10 -1.76 2.19 10.59
N ASN A 11 -1.90 3.38 11.19
CA ASN A 11 -2.51 3.52 12.51
C ASN A 11 -3.99 3.07 12.54
N ALA A 12 -4.68 3.10 11.40
CA ALA A 12 -6.04 2.56 11.33
C ALA A 12 -6.03 1.03 11.30
N VAL A 13 -5.01 0.39 10.71
CA VAL A 13 -4.80 -1.06 10.80
C VAL A 13 -4.55 -1.46 12.26
N ASP A 14 -3.73 -0.71 13.00
CA ASP A 14 -3.52 -0.96 14.44
C ASP A 14 -4.83 -0.94 15.22
N ARG A 15 -5.71 0.04 14.95
CA ARG A 15 -7.04 0.11 15.59
C ARG A 15 -7.93 -1.07 15.24
N LEU A 16 -7.87 -1.57 14.00
CA LEU A 16 -8.61 -2.77 13.58
C LEU A 16 -8.07 -4.03 14.26
N ASN A 17 -6.74 -4.17 14.38
CA ASN A 17 -6.11 -5.25 15.13
C ASN A 17 -6.49 -5.20 16.62
N TYR A 18 -6.44 -4.03 17.23
CA TYR A 18 -6.87 -3.82 18.62
C TYR A 18 -8.34 -4.22 18.82
N ALA A 19 -9.20 -3.83 17.88
CA ALA A 19 -10.62 -4.18 17.87
C ALA A 19 -10.91 -5.62 17.39
N GLN A 20 -9.89 -6.48 17.26
CA GLN A 20 -10.01 -7.90 16.91
C GLN A 20 -10.59 -8.19 15.52
N TRP A 21 -10.55 -7.22 14.60
CA TRP A 21 -10.99 -7.43 13.21
C TRP A 21 -9.92 -8.08 12.33
N TYR A 22 -8.65 -8.02 12.75
CA TYR A 22 -7.49 -8.68 12.10
C TYR A 22 -7.56 -8.67 10.56
N PRO A 23 -7.50 -7.49 9.93
CA PRO A 23 -7.59 -7.39 8.48
C PRO A 23 -6.43 -8.12 7.81
N ILE A 24 -6.68 -8.62 6.60
CA ILE A 24 -5.61 -9.08 5.70
C ILE A 24 -4.90 -7.84 5.15
N VAL A 25 -3.59 -7.73 5.39
CA VAL A 25 -2.77 -6.56 5.04
C VAL A 25 -1.74 -6.90 3.98
N VAL A 26 -2.11 -6.68 2.71
CA VAL A 26 -1.24 -6.97 1.57
C VAL A 26 -0.35 -5.78 1.23
N PHE A 27 0.97 -5.94 1.37
CA PHE A 27 1.93 -4.97 0.88
C PHE A 27 2.45 -5.33 -0.51
N LEU A 28 2.10 -4.52 -1.52
CA LEU A 28 2.62 -4.67 -2.88
C LEU A 28 4.01 -4.04 -2.98
N ASN A 29 5.04 -4.86 -2.82
CA ASN A 29 6.43 -4.42 -2.85
C ASN A 29 6.86 -4.03 -4.28
N PRO A 30 7.25 -2.76 -4.53
CA PRO A 30 7.69 -2.34 -5.85
C PRO A 30 9.17 -2.70 -6.11
N ASP A 31 9.47 -3.18 -7.33
CA ASP A 31 10.84 -3.55 -7.71
C ASP A 31 11.76 -2.32 -7.85
N SER A 32 11.28 -1.29 -8.54
CA SER A 32 12.04 -0.06 -8.79
C SER A 32 11.13 1.12 -9.10
N LYS A 33 11.65 2.34 -8.95
CA LYS A 33 10.95 3.58 -9.34
C LYS A 33 10.49 3.56 -10.81
N GLN A 34 11.33 3.04 -11.71
CA GLN A 34 10.99 2.95 -13.14
C GLN A 34 9.93 1.89 -13.39
N GLY A 35 10.00 0.75 -12.68
CA GLY A 35 8.95 -0.28 -12.72
C GLY A 35 7.58 0.27 -12.33
N VAL A 36 7.51 1.06 -11.25
CA VAL A 36 6.27 1.75 -10.84
C VAL A 36 5.74 2.68 -11.95
N LYS A 37 6.62 3.45 -12.61
CA LYS A 37 6.22 4.33 -13.72
C LYS A 37 5.64 3.52 -14.89
N ASN A 38 6.32 2.45 -15.29
CA ASN A 38 5.90 1.60 -16.41
C ASN A 38 4.55 0.94 -16.13
N MET A 39 4.38 0.32 -14.95
CA MET A 39 3.11 -0.31 -14.57
C MET A 39 1.95 0.69 -14.53
N ARG A 40 2.18 1.89 -13.98
CA ARG A 40 1.14 2.93 -13.91
C ARG A 40 0.73 3.43 -15.28
N THR A 41 1.69 3.62 -16.19
CA THR A 41 1.40 4.02 -17.57
C THR A 41 0.54 2.95 -18.27
N ARG A 42 0.82 1.67 -18.01
CA ARG A 42 0.04 0.56 -18.59
C ARG A 42 -1.36 0.39 -17.97
N LEU A 43 -1.48 0.52 -16.65
CA LEU A 43 -2.70 0.16 -15.91
C LEU A 43 -3.62 1.35 -15.62
N CYS A 44 -3.07 2.55 -15.47
CA CYS A 44 -3.82 3.76 -15.12
C CYS A 44 -3.20 5.03 -15.75
N PRO A 45 -3.16 5.13 -17.09
CA PRO A 45 -2.48 6.22 -17.81
C PRO A 45 -3.00 7.62 -17.42
N GLU A 46 -4.29 7.77 -17.13
CA GLU A 46 -4.91 9.05 -16.73
C GLU A 46 -4.49 9.56 -15.34
N SER A 47 -3.86 8.71 -14.53
CA SER A 47 -3.59 9.01 -13.13
C SER A 47 -2.35 9.88 -12.95
N ARG A 48 -2.56 11.13 -12.52
CA ARG A 48 -1.51 12.15 -12.31
C ARG A 48 -0.58 11.91 -11.09
N LYS A 49 -0.71 10.78 -10.38
CA LYS A 49 0.12 10.50 -9.20
C LYS A 49 1.57 10.22 -9.61
N SER A 50 2.52 10.88 -8.94
CA SER A 50 3.96 10.74 -9.21
C SER A 50 4.49 9.35 -8.82
N ALA A 51 5.07 8.64 -9.79
CA ALA A 51 5.74 7.35 -9.55
C ALA A 51 6.89 7.46 -8.55
N ARG A 52 7.61 8.59 -8.53
CA ARG A 52 8.67 8.87 -7.55
C ARG A 52 8.12 8.88 -6.13
N LYS A 53 7.11 9.71 -5.87
CA LYS A 53 6.52 9.85 -4.53
C LYS A 53 5.90 8.54 -4.06
N LEU A 54 5.26 7.78 -4.96
CA LEU A 54 4.69 6.47 -4.63
C LEU A 54 5.76 5.45 -4.24
N TYR A 55 6.86 5.37 -5.00
CA TYR A 55 7.97 4.46 -4.69
C TYR A 55 8.63 4.81 -3.35
N GLU A 56 8.95 6.08 -3.11
CA GLU A 56 9.52 6.54 -1.83
C GLU A 56 8.56 6.28 -0.65
N ARG A 57 7.25 6.51 -0.84
CA ARG A 57 6.22 6.20 0.17
C ARG A 57 6.17 4.71 0.49
N ALA A 58 6.22 3.84 -0.53
CA ALA A 58 6.21 2.39 -0.34
C ALA A 58 7.43 1.92 0.45
N LEU A 59 8.62 2.44 0.15
CA LEU A 59 9.84 2.11 0.90
C LEU A 59 9.76 2.58 2.36
N LYS A 60 9.25 3.79 2.61
CA LYS A 60 9.06 4.31 3.98
C LYS A 60 8.05 3.47 4.75
N LEU A 61 6.95 3.08 4.11
CA LEU A 61 5.93 2.23 4.70
C LEU A 61 6.51 0.85 5.08
N ARG A 62 7.24 0.22 4.16
CA ARG A 62 7.92 -1.05 4.43
C ARG A 62 8.91 -0.93 5.60
N LYS A 63 9.73 0.11 5.62
CA LYS A 63 10.71 0.33 6.69
C LYS A 63 10.04 0.43 8.07
N ASN A 64 8.96 1.20 8.18
CA ASN A 64 8.39 1.57 9.47
C ASN A 64 7.25 0.66 9.94
N ASN A 65 6.56 -0.02 9.01
CA ASN A 65 5.29 -0.70 9.29
C ASN A 65 5.23 -2.15 8.78
N HIS A 66 6.38 -2.77 8.47
CA HIS A 66 6.40 -4.16 7.99
C HIS A 66 5.78 -5.18 8.96
N HIS A 67 5.80 -4.90 10.26
CA HIS A 67 5.18 -5.73 11.29
C HIS A 67 3.65 -5.80 11.18
N LEU A 68 3.02 -4.93 10.38
CA LEU A 68 1.58 -4.96 10.13
C LEU A 68 1.19 -5.79 8.92
N PHE A 69 2.14 -6.25 8.11
CA PHE A 69 1.85 -6.99 6.88
C PHE A 69 1.58 -8.46 7.19
N THR A 70 0.70 -9.07 6.40
CA THR A 70 0.29 -10.49 6.51
C THR A 70 0.38 -11.19 5.17
#